data_AF-A0A3S3E3I0-F1
#
_entry.id   AF-A0A3S3E3I0-F1
#
_cell.length_a   1.000
_cell.length_b   1.000
_cell.length_c   1.000
_cell.angle_alpha   90.00
_cell.angle_beta   90.00
_cell.angle_gamma   90.00
#
_symmetry.space_group_name_H-M   'P 1'
#
loop_
_entity.id
_entity.type
_entity.pdbx_description
1 polymer ?
#
loop_
_entity_poly.entity_id
_entity_poly.type
_entity_poly.pdbx_seq_one_letter_code
_entity_poly.pdbx_strand_id
1 'polypeptide(L)'
;MVLRMESPAPPIKVDDWLRGEPLANFQPGKVYLVEFWATWCGPCVAAMPHLVELKEKYNDRGFEVVGVAASEQAPTADEARTKLDAWLTERFPNLNYRIAFDYTGEMNRLWMEASSSLGIPTSFVVDRDGHIAFIGHPSELDDILPNVLNGSWRSSDEAKAADIGRIASNQRTARELSVTKPIYAKLQPAMQAEDWTAALSAMDEGLALMPDYIGFRETHVDLLLHKLRDMQTGLPAMRQLVEDAIDKKFEAVSWMVMALNQLFDPAKDNSHLPRAERIAMGDKLSQQILTLNPPQGDGPLKFRWYVPVAQYYYESGNKDRAIELIEVALKSLGDPETMPDHIKQYYLTPLLQALANYTGEKACYAQLCVVPQNKAPENQSTIA
;
A
#
# COMPACT_ATOMS: atom_id res chain seq x y z
N MET A 1 7.89 -16.86 -22.35
CA MET A 1 7.01 -15.95 -23.10
C MET A 1 6.19 -15.19 -22.08
N VAL A 2 6.13 -13.87 -22.15
CA VAL A 2 5.34 -13.07 -21.19
C VAL A 2 3.86 -13.21 -21.56
N LEU A 3 3.04 -13.66 -20.61
CA LEU A 3 1.59 -13.68 -20.74
C LEU A 3 1.08 -12.24 -20.76
N ARG A 4 0.36 -11.89 -21.82
CA ARG A 4 -0.08 -10.54 -22.12
C ARG A 4 -1.41 -10.60 -22.85
N MET A 5 -2.01 -9.45 -23.13
CA MET A 5 -3.16 -9.41 -24.02
C MET A 5 -2.91 -10.13 -25.34
N GLU A 6 -3.97 -10.69 -25.93
CA GLU A 6 -3.94 -11.53 -27.15
C GLU A 6 -3.23 -12.88 -26.98
N SER A 7 -2.63 -13.17 -25.82
CA SER A 7 -2.07 -14.49 -25.58
C SER A 7 -3.20 -15.49 -25.37
N PRO A 8 -3.09 -16.73 -25.86
CA PRO A 8 -3.99 -17.79 -25.46
C PRO A 8 -3.97 -17.94 -23.94
N ALA A 9 -5.14 -18.10 -23.33
CA ALA A 9 -5.23 -18.31 -21.90
C ALA A 9 -4.50 -19.62 -21.52
N PRO A 10 -3.62 -19.61 -20.51
CA PRO A 10 -3.00 -20.84 -20.02
C PRO A 10 -4.05 -21.83 -19.49
N PRO A 11 -3.77 -23.13 -19.41
CA PRO A 11 -4.70 -24.07 -18.81
C PRO A 11 -4.90 -23.80 -17.32
N ILE A 12 -6.06 -24.21 -16.79
CA ILE A 12 -6.30 -24.30 -15.34
C ILE A 12 -5.70 -25.63 -14.85
N LYS A 13 -4.66 -25.55 -14.01
CA LYS A 13 -4.00 -26.71 -13.40
C LYS A 13 -4.06 -26.57 -11.89
N VAL A 14 -5.01 -27.25 -11.28
CA VAL A 14 -5.36 -27.11 -9.86
C VAL A 14 -5.38 -28.49 -9.20
N ASP A 15 -5.14 -28.52 -7.90
CA ASP A 15 -5.22 -29.74 -7.09
C ASP A 15 -6.67 -30.17 -6.90
N ASP A 16 -7.57 -29.21 -6.66
CA ASP A 16 -8.97 -29.49 -6.37
C ASP A 16 -9.92 -28.32 -6.71
N TRP A 17 -11.21 -28.63 -6.76
CA TRP A 17 -12.31 -27.66 -6.87
C TRP A 17 -13.14 -27.69 -5.59
N LEU A 18 -13.07 -26.61 -4.81
CA LEU A 18 -13.79 -26.51 -3.54
C LEU A 18 -15.24 -26.03 -3.71
N ARG A 19 -15.52 -25.21 -4.74
CA ARG A 19 -16.87 -24.74 -5.04
C ARG A 19 -17.11 -24.80 -6.55
N GLY A 20 -18.35 -25.11 -6.93
CA GLY A 20 -18.79 -25.21 -8.33
C GLY A 20 -18.19 -26.39 -9.11
N GLU A 21 -18.72 -26.63 -10.30
CA GLU A 21 -18.27 -27.74 -11.15
C GLU A 21 -16.86 -27.50 -11.71
N PRO A 22 -15.99 -28.53 -11.76
CA PRO A 22 -14.65 -28.42 -12.36
C PRO A 22 -14.65 -27.82 -13.77
N LEU A 23 -13.76 -26.86 -14.01
CA LEU A 23 -13.55 -26.28 -15.35
C LEU A 23 -12.41 -27.00 -16.07
N ALA A 24 -12.75 -27.90 -17.00
CA ALA A 24 -11.75 -28.62 -17.78
C ALA A 24 -11.02 -27.73 -18.80
N ASN A 25 -11.75 -26.86 -19.50
CA ASN A 25 -11.23 -25.95 -20.54
C ASN A 25 -12.12 -24.71 -20.68
N PHE A 26 -11.54 -23.61 -21.16
CA PHE A 26 -12.30 -22.43 -21.58
C PHE A 26 -13.16 -22.74 -22.81
N GLN A 27 -14.48 -22.66 -22.64
CA GLN A 27 -15.43 -22.87 -23.73
C GLN A 27 -15.48 -21.63 -24.65
N PRO A 28 -15.37 -21.80 -25.98
CA PRO A 28 -15.58 -20.72 -26.93
C PRO A 28 -16.94 -20.04 -26.73
N GLY A 29 -16.99 -18.72 -26.93
CA GLY A 29 -18.21 -17.91 -26.78
C GLY A 29 -18.51 -17.44 -25.35
N LYS A 30 -17.81 -17.98 -24.33
CA LYS A 30 -17.91 -17.52 -22.94
C LYS A 30 -16.76 -16.60 -22.56
N VAL A 31 -17.00 -15.71 -21.60
CA VAL A 31 -15.98 -14.87 -20.98
C VAL A 31 -15.71 -15.39 -19.58
N TYR A 32 -14.44 -15.52 -19.19
CA TYR A 32 -14.05 -16.01 -17.88
C TYR A 32 -13.25 -14.96 -17.14
N LEU A 33 -13.56 -14.75 -15.87
CA LEU A 33 -12.69 -14.10 -14.91
C LEU A 33 -11.93 -15.17 -14.12
N VAL A 34 -10.61 -15.13 -14.17
CA VAL A 34 -9.71 -15.94 -13.33
C VAL A 34 -9.10 -15.01 -12.29
N GLU A 35 -9.55 -15.11 -11.05
CA GLU A 35 -9.18 -14.22 -9.95
C GLU A 35 -8.21 -14.91 -8.99
N PHE A 36 -6.99 -14.39 -8.85
CA PHE A 36 -6.02 -14.92 -7.89
C PHE A 36 -6.21 -14.28 -6.51
N TRP A 37 -6.37 -15.11 -5.48
CA TRP A 37 -6.67 -14.65 -4.11
C TRP A 37 -6.13 -15.60 -3.03
N ALA A 38 -6.29 -15.21 -1.76
CA ALA A 38 -6.04 -16.04 -0.58
C ALA A 38 -6.85 -15.56 0.63
N THR A 39 -7.08 -16.44 1.62
CA THR A 39 -7.85 -16.15 2.84
C THR A 39 -7.25 -15.06 3.71
N TRP A 40 -5.92 -14.94 3.74
CA TRP A 40 -5.20 -13.91 4.48
C TRP A 40 -5.13 -12.56 3.76
N CYS A 41 -5.53 -12.50 2.48
CA CYS A 41 -5.48 -11.29 1.68
C CYS A 41 -6.75 -10.45 1.93
N GLY A 42 -6.67 -9.48 2.84
CA GLY A 42 -7.78 -8.57 3.18
C GLY A 42 -8.47 -7.92 1.97
N PRO A 43 -7.73 -7.28 1.03
CA PRO A 43 -8.31 -6.71 -0.18
C PRO A 43 -9.01 -7.74 -1.08
N CYS A 44 -8.46 -8.95 -1.19
CA CYS A 44 -9.08 -10.02 -1.97
C CYS A 44 -10.44 -10.42 -1.39
N VAL A 45 -10.50 -10.63 -0.08
CA VAL A 45 -11.73 -10.97 0.64
C VAL A 45 -12.79 -9.86 0.49
N ALA A 46 -12.36 -8.59 0.50
CA ALA A 46 -13.24 -7.45 0.28
C ALA A 46 -13.78 -7.37 -1.15
N ALA A 47 -13.06 -7.89 -2.15
CA ALA A 47 -13.51 -7.94 -3.54
C ALA A 47 -14.48 -9.10 -3.83
N MET A 48 -14.50 -10.17 -3.02
CA MET A 48 -15.34 -11.35 -3.29
C MET A 48 -16.84 -11.04 -3.45
N PRO A 49 -17.50 -10.19 -2.63
CA PRO A 49 -18.90 -9.81 -2.84
C PRO A 49 -19.15 -9.10 -4.18
N HIS A 50 -18.22 -8.24 -4.60
CA HIS A 50 -18.29 -7.58 -5.91
C HIS A 50 -18.24 -8.60 -7.05
N LEU A 51 -17.41 -9.65 -6.93
CA LEU A 51 -17.36 -10.72 -7.94
C LEU A 51 -18.65 -11.55 -8.00
N VAL A 52 -19.34 -11.73 -6.86
CA VAL A 52 -20.67 -12.36 -6.80
C VAL A 52 -21.68 -11.52 -7.59
N GLU A 53 -21.69 -10.20 -7.37
CA GLU A 53 -22.57 -9.27 -8.08
C GLU A 53 -22.28 -9.24 -9.59
N LEU A 54 -21.01 -9.23 -9.99
CA LEU A 54 -20.62 -9.30 -11.40
C LEU A 54 -21.05 -10.62 -12.05
N LYS A 55 -20.89 -11.75 -11.35
CA LYS A 55 -21.34 -13.06 -11.83
C LYS A 55 -22.84 -13.08 -12.05
N GLU A 56 -23.63 -12.52 -11.14
CA GLU A 56 -25.09 -12.39 -11.26
C GLU A 56 -25.49 -11.48 -12.41
N LYS A 57 -24.94 -10.27 -12.46
CA LYS A 57 -25.22 -9.24 -13.46
C LYS A 57 -24.98 -9.72 -14.89
N TYR A 58 -23.94 -10.53 -15.10
CA TYR A 58 -23.53 -10.99 -16.43
C TYR A 58 -23.77 -12.47 -16.69
N ASN A 59 -24.48 -13.17 -15.80
CA ASN A 59 -24.73 -14.62 -15.90
C ASN A 59 -25.29 -15.01 -17.28
N ASP A 60 -26.30 -14.29 -17.75
CA ASP A 60 -27.02 -14.57 -19.00
C ASP A 60 -26.24 -14.12 -20.24
N ARG A 61 -25.07 -13.48 -20.06
CA ARG A 61 -24.18 -13.02 -21.15
C ARG A 61 -22.97 -13.94 -21.36
N GLY A 62 -23.00 -15.13 -20.75
CA GLY A 62 -21.95 -16.13 -20.87
C GLY A 62 -20.71 -15.78 -20.04
N PHE A 63 -20.88 -15.08 -18.92
CA PHE A 63 -19.80 -14.74 -17.99
C PHE A 63 -19.67 -15.80 -16.87
N GLU A 64 -18.45 -16.25 -16.63
CA GLU A 64 -18.07 -17.21 -15.61
C GLU A 64 -16.95 -16.64 -14.75
N VAL A 65 -16.95 -16.98 -13.46
CA VAL A 65 -15.89 -16.57 -12.51
C VAL A 65 -15.25 -17.81 -11.91
N VAL A 66 -13.92 -17.78 -11.81
CA VAL A 66 -13.06 -18.80 -11.21
C VAL A 66 -12.12 -18.09 -10.23
N GLY A 67 -12.41 -18.21 -8.93
CA GLY A 67 -11.48 -17.78 -7.89
C GLY A 67 -10.40 -18.85 -7.67
N VAL A 68 -9.14 -18.49 -7.82
CA VAL A 68 -7.98 -19.37 -7.69
C VAL A 68 -7.26 -19.06 -6.37
N ALA A 69 -7.42 -19.95 -5.40
CA ALA A 69 -6.67 -19.92 -4.15
C ALA A 69 -5.31 -20.60 -4.36
N ALA A 70 -4.33 -19.82 -4.83
CA ALA A 70 -2.97 -20.29 -5.16
C ALA A 70 -1.89 -19.77 -4.19
N SER A 71 -2.28 -19.16 -3.08
CA SER A 71 -1.33 -18.54 -2.13
C SER A 71 -1.68 -18.81 -0.67
N GLU A 72 -2.44 -19.88 -0.39
CA GLU A 72 -2.76 -20.28 0.98
C GLU A 72 -1.50 -20.66 1.77
N GLN A 73 -1.48 -20.28 3.05
CA GLN A 73 -0.35 -20.52 3.94
C GLN A 73 -0.71 -21.64 4.93
N ALA A 74 -0.16 -22.83 4.72
CA ALA A 74 -0.19 -23.91 5.68
C ALA A 74 1.05 -24.81 5.51
N PRO A 75 1.41 -25.64 6.49
CA PRO A 75 2.48 -26.63 6.36
C PRO A 75 2.27 -27.70 5.28
N THR A 76 1.02 -28.03 4.95
CA THR A 76 0.68 -29.08 3.97
C THR A 76 -0.50 -28.66 3.09
N ALA A 77 -0.61 -29.28 1.90
CA ALA A 77 -1.72 -29.07 0.98
C ALA A 77 -3.07 -29.44 1.60
N ASP A 78 -3.14 -30.59 2.29
CA ASP A 78 -4.38 -31.06 2.95
C ASP A 78 -4.83 -30.07 4.03
N GLU A 79 -3.90 -29.56 4.85
CA GLU A 79 -4.23 -28.58 5.89
C GLU A 79 -4.70 -27.25 5.28
N ALA A 80 -4.01 -26.73 4.26
CA ALA A 80 -4.43 -25.53 3.55
C ALA A 80 -5.84 -25.71 2.96
N ARG A 81 -6.08 -26.84 2.28
CA ARG A 81 -7.36 -27.17 1.66
C ARG A 81 -8.49 -27.24 2.68
N THR A 82 -8.31 -27.96 3.78
CA THR A 82 -9.35 -28.11 4.82
C THR A 82 -9.66 -26.77 5.48
N LYS A 83 -8.65 -25.96 5.80
CA LYS A 83 -8.85 -24.62 6.37
C LYS A 83 -9.60 -23.70 5.41
N LEU A 84 -9.19 -23.69 4.14
CA LEU A 84 -9.84 -22.90 3.10
C LEU A 84 -11.32 -23.31 2.93
N ASP A 85 -11.61 -24.61 2.88
CA ASP A 85 -12.98 -25.12 2.74
C ASP A 85 -13.89 -24.72 3.92
N ALA A 86 -13.39 -24.86 5.14
CA ALA A 86 -14.09 -24.43 6.35
C ALA A 86 -14.35 -22.92 6.33
N TRP A 87 -13.32 -22.14 5.98
CA TRP A 87 -13.40 -20.68 5.88
C TRP A 87 -14.42 -20.23 4.85
N LEU A 88 -14.45 -20.85 3.66
CA LEU A 88 -15.44 -20.55 2.62
C LEU A 88 -16.87 -20.85 3.09
N THR A 89 -17.08 -21.96 3.79
CA THR A 89 -18.38 -22.34 4.33
C THR A 89 -18.89 -21.33 5.36
N GLU A 90 -18.00 -20.84 6.23
CA GLU A 90 -18.36 -19.89 7.27
C GLU A 90 -18.58 -18.48 6.71
N ARG A 91 -17.64 -18.00 5.88
CA ARG A 91 -17.55 -16.60 5.47
C ARG A 91 -18.33 -16.27 4.19
N PHE A 92 -18.45 -17.24 3.29
CA PHE A 92 -19.09 -17.08 1.99
C PHE A 92 -20.03 -18.26 1.66
N PRO A 93 -21.05 -18.53 2.51
CA PRO A 93 -21.97 -19.66 2.31
C PRO A 93 -22.77 -19.58 1.00
N ASN A 94 -22.95 -18.36 0.47
CA ASN A 94 -23.74 -18.09 -0.74
C ASN A 94 -22.86 -17.78 -1.97
N LEU A 95 -21.59 -18.21 -1.97
CA LEU A 95 -20.70 -17.98 -3.11
C LEU A 95 -21.28 -18.60 -4.39
N ASN A 96 -21.45 -17.79 -5.44
CA ASN A 96 -22.13 -18.20 -6.67
C ASN A 96 -21.18 -18.55 -7.83
N TYR A 97 -19.89 -18.69 -7.55
CA TYR A 97 -18.86 -18.98 -8.54
C TYR A 97 -17.87 -20.05 -8.08
N ARG A 98 -17.02 -20.49 -9.01
CA ARG A 98 -16.10 -21.61 -8.77
C ARG A 98 -14.91 -21.19 -7.92
N ILE A 99 -14.49 -22.07 -7.01
CA ILE A 99 -13.22 -21.93 -6.30
C ILE A 99 -12.31 -23.10 -6.64
N ALA A 100 -11.17 -22.77 -7.23
CA ALA A 100 -10.09 -23.68 -7.53
C ALA A 100 -8.99 -23.55 -6.47
N PHE A 101 -8.41 -24.66 -6.05
CA PHE A 101 -7.32 -24.71 -5.07
C PHE A 101 -6.04 -25.22 -5.73
N ASP A 102 -4.96 -24.45 -5.61
CA ASP A 102 -3.63 -24.85 -6.10
C ASP A 102 -2.58 -24.61 -5.02
N TYR A 103 -2.06 -25.71 -4.48
CA TYR A 103 -0.94 -25.72 -3.56
C TYR A 103 0.37 -26.11 -4.26
N THR A 104 0.31 -26.63 -5.50
CA THR A 104 1.49 -26.96 -6.31
C THR A 104 2.24 -25.73 -6.81
N GLY A 105 1.53 -24.61 -6.98
CA GLY A 105 2.05 -23.37 -7.55
C GLY A 105 2.01 -23.34 -9.08
N GLU A 106 1.45 -24.35 -9.75
CA GLU A 106 1.31 -24.36 -11.22
C GLU A 106 0.48 -23.18 -11.73
N MET A 107 -0.57 -22.77 -11.03
CA MET A 107 -1.38 -21.61 -11.41
C MET A 107 -0.57 -20.32 -11.31
N ASN A 108 0.20 -20.12 -10.23
CA ASN A 108 1.10 -18.97 -10.13
C ASN A 108 2.14 -18.97 -11.25
N ARG A 109 2.76 -20.11 -11.54
CA ARG A 109 3.77 -20.23 -12.59
C ARG A 109 3.21 -19.93 -13.99
N LEU A 110 2.04 -20.49 -14.31
CA LEU A 110 1.43 -20.37 -15.63
C LEU A 110 0.78 -19.02 -15.90
N TRP A 111 0.27 -18.36 -14.86
CA TRP A 111 -0.48 -17.11 -14.98
C TRP A 111 0.30 -15.93 -14.40
N MET A 112 0.54 -15.92 -13.10
CA MET A 112 1.13 -14.78 -12.37
C MET A 112 2.57 -14.49 -12.79
N GLU A 113 3.46 -15.48 -12.72
CA GLU A 113 4.86 -15.34 -13.11
C GLU A 113 4.98 -15.05 -14.61
N ALA A 114 4.21 -15.76 -15.43
CA ALA A 114 4.17 -15.58 -16.87
C ALA A 114 3.74 -14.15 -17.24
N SER A 115 2.79 -13.53 -16.53
CA SER A 115 2.34 -12.16 -16.78
C SER A 115 3.17 -11.09 -16.07
N SER A 116 4.18 -11.50 -15.29
CA SER A 116 4.91 -10.64 -14.36
C SER A 116 3.99 -9.95 -13.36
N SER A 117 2.88 -10.57 -12.97
CA SER A 117 2.02 -10.07 -11.88
C SER A 117 2.71 -10.34 -10.54
N LEU A 118 2.72 -9.34 -9.66
CA LEU A 118 3.59 -9.33 -8.47
C LEU A 118 2.87 -9.58 -7.15
N GLY A 119 1.55 -9.68 -7.15
CA GLY A 119 0.78 -9.88 -5.92
C GLY A 119 -0.71 -10.05 -6.18
N ILE A 120 -1.45 -10.37 -5.12
CA ILE A 120 -2.90 -10.56 -5.14
C ILE A 120 -3.62 -9.37 -4.45
N PRO A 121 -4.87 -9.05 -4.83
CA PRO A 121 -5.65 -9.69 -5.89
C PRO A 121 -5.12 -9.39 -7.30
N THR A 122 -5.31 -10.33 -8.23
CA THR A 122 -5.07 -10.11 -9.67
C THR A 122 -6.13 -10.84 -10.48
N SER A 123 -6.82 -10.08 -11.32
CA SER A 123 -7.83 -10.54 -12.25
C SER A 123 -7.22 -10.79 -13.63
N PHE A 124 -7.54 -11.93 -14.23
CA PHE A 124 -7.34 -12.20 -15.65
C PHE A 124 -8.69 -12.39 -16.31
N VAL A 125 -9.00 -11.59 -17.34
CA VAL A 125 -10.21 -11.80 -18.15
C VAL A 125 -9.82 -12.54 -19.42
N VAL A 126 -10.41 -13.71 -19.62
CA VAL A 126 -10.34 -14.49 -20.85
C VAL A 126 -11.59 -14.21 -21.67
N ASP A 127 -11.42 -13.82 -22.92
CA ASP A 127 -12.54 -13.50 -23.79
C ASP A 127 -13.17 -14.72 -24.47
N ARG A 128 -14.13 -14.45 -25.36
CA ARG A 128 -14.88 -15.47 -26.10
C ARG A 128 -14.04 -16.35 -27.02
N ASP A 129 -12.85 -15.88 -27.38
CA ASP A 129 -11.93 -16.60 -28.25
C ASP A 129 -10.86 -17.36 -27.45
N GLY A 130 -10.96 -17.36 -26.12
CA GLY A 130 -10.01 -18.04 -25.24
C GLY A 130 -8.69 -17.28 -25.08
N HIS A 131 -8.66 -15.97 -25.37
CA HIS A 131 -7.46 -15.15 -25.25
C HIS A 131 -7.56 -14.20 -24.05
N ILE A 132 -6.41 -13.82 -23.50
CA ILE A 132 -6.32 -12.79 -22.48
C ILE A 132 -6.79 -11.46 -23.06
N ALA A 133 -7.84 -10.89 -22.48
CA ALA A 133 -8.37 -9.58 -22.78
C ALA A 133 -7.99 -8.52 -21.72
N PHE A 134 -7.74 -8.94 -20.48
CA PHE A 134 -7.34 -8.03 -19.41
C PHE A 134 -6.51 -8.75 -18.35
N ILE A 135 -5.57 -8.03 -17.74
CA ILE A 135 -4.84 -8.42 -16.54
C ILE A 135 -4.77 -7.17 -15.65
N GLY A 136 -5.27 -7.22 -14.42
CA GLY A 136 -5.27 -6.05 -13.54
C GLY A 136 -5.97 -6.28 -12.22
N HIS A 137 -6.43 -5.21 -11.57
CA HIS A 137 -7.07 -5.27 -10.26
C HIS A 137 -8.60 -5.47 -10.40
N PRO A 138 -9.27 -6.21 -9.50
CA PRO A 138 -10.71 -6.46 -9.59
C PRO A 138 -11.57 -5.19 -9.56
N SER A 139 -11.08 -4.09 -8.99
CA SER A 139 -11.80 -2.81 -8.99
C SER A 139 -11.97 -2.18 -10.38
N GLU A 140 -11.20 -2.62 -11.36
CA GLU A 140 -11.28 -2.11 -12.75
C GLU A 140 -12.35 -2.86 -13.57
N LEU A 141 -12.89 -3.96 -13.04
CA LEU A 141 -13.75 -4.87 -13.82
C LEU A 141 -15.06 -4.25 -14.30
N ASP A 142 -15.65 -3.30 -13.55
CA ASP A 142 -16.88 -2.63 -13.98
C ASP A 142 -16.70 -1.81 -15.27
N ASP A 143 -15.52 -1.24 -15.48
CA ASP A 143 -15.18 -0.47 -16.66
C ASP A 143 -14.81 -1.39 -17.84
N ILE A 144 -14.14 -2.51 -17.55
CA ILE A 144 -13.60 -3.41 -18.56
C ILE A 144 -14.62 -4.43 -19.08
N LEU A 145 -15.35 -5.10 -18.18
CA LEU A 145 -16.23 -6.23 -18.54
C LEU A 145 -17.32 -5.89 -19.57
N PRO A 146 -18.00 -4.72 -19.55
CA PRO A 146 -18.97 -4.38 -20.58
C PRO A 146 -18.39 -4.43 -21.99
N ASN A 147 -17.14 -3.95 -22.15
CA ASN A 147 -16.42 -3.88 -23.42
C ASN A 147 -15.83 -5.24 -23.83
N VAL A 148 -15.41 -6.07 -22.87
CA VAL A 148 -15.02 -7.46 -23.18
C VAL A 148 -16.25 -8.25 -23.64
N LEU A 149 -17.37 -8.10 -22.92
CA LEU A 149 -18.62 -8.81 -23.20
C LEU A 149 -19.33 -8.35 -24.48
N ASN A 150 -19.01 -7.20 -25.06
CA ASN A 150 -19.53 -6.80 -26.37
C ASN A 150 -18.50 -7.01 -27.50
N GLY A 151 -17.27 -7.44 -27.17
CA GLY A 151 -16.20 -7.72 -28.12
C GLY A 151 -15.40 -6.50 -28.58
N SER A 152 -15.64 -5.31 -28.02
CA SER A 152 -14.93 -4.08 -28.42
C SER A 152 -13.57 -3.91 -27.73
N TRP A 153 -13.32 -4.60 -26.61
CA TRP A 153 -12.13 -4.35 -25.78
C TRP A 153 -10.83 -4.85 -26.39
N ARG A 154 -10.72 -6.14 -26.72
CA ARG A 154 -9.42 -6.81 -27.00
C ARG A 154 -8.63 -6.11 -28.11
N SER A 155 -9.28 -5.70 -29.20
CA SER A 155 -8.63 -5.02 -30.32
C SER A 155 -8.43 -3.50 -30.13
N SER A 156 -8.94 -2.92 -29.05
CA SER A 156 -8.91 -1.47 -28.81
C SER A 156 -7.49 -0.96 -28.54
N ASP A 157 -7.25 0.30 -28.85
CA ASP A 157 -5.97 0.94 -28.55
C ASP A 157 -5.81 1.21 -27.05
N GLU A 158 -6.91 1.44 -26.35
CA GLU A 158 -6.96 1.59 -24.90
C GLU A 158 -6.45 0.33 -24.18
N ALA A 159 -6.97 -0.84 -24.57
CA ALA A 159 -6.59 -2.10 -23.97
C ALA A 159 -5.10 -2.41 -24.19
N LYS A 160 -4.60 -2.21 -25.42
CA LYS A 160 -3.17 -2.34 -25.74
C LYS A 160 -2.30 -1.40 -24.92
N ALA A 161 -2.71 -0.14 -24.78
CA ALA A 161 -2.00 0.86 -23.99
C ALA A 161 -1.96 0.48 -22.50
N ALA A 162 -3.08 0.01 -21.95
CA ALA A 162 -3.18 -0.47 -20.57
C ALA A 162 -2.24 -1.64 -20.31
N ASP A 163 -2.21 -2.65 -21.19
CA ASP A 163 -1.33 -3.82 -21.03
C ASP A 163 0.15 -3.46 -21.18
N ILE A 164 0.51 -2.58 -22.12
CA ILE A 164 1.89 -2.05 -22.24
C ILE A 164 2.29 -1.31 -20.96
N GLY A 165 1.42 -0.45 -20.43
CA GLY A 165 1.66 0.31 -19.21
C GLY A 165 1.86 -0.58 -18.00
N ARG A 166 0.99 -1.59 -17.84
CA ARG A 166 1.07 -2.61 -16.80
C ARG A 166 2.37 -3.41 -16.87
N ILE A 167 2.74 -3.93 -18.03
CA ILE A 167 3.97 -4.71 -18.21
C ILE A 167 5.20 -3.85 -17.86
N ALA A 168 5.24 -2.61 -18.37
CA ALA A 168 6.34 -1.70 -18.06
C ALA A 168 6.43 -1.37 -16.57
N SER A 169 5.28 -1.16 -15.91
CA SER A 169 5.21 -0.93 -14.45
C SER A 169 5.72 -2.13 -13.67
N ASN A 170 5.18 -3.32 -13.94
CA ASN A 170 5.55 -4.54 -13.24
C ASN A 170 7.04 -4.90 -13.45
N GLN A 171 7.58 -4.67 -14.65
CA GLN A 171 9.01 -4.86 -14.89
C GLN A 171 9.89 -3.90 -14.10
N ARG A 172 9.47 -2.64 -13.92
CA ARG A 172 10.18 -1.70 -13.03
C ARG A 172 10.15 -2.17 -11.59
N THR A 173 8.96 -2.54 -11.09
CA THR A 173 8.81 -3.04 -9.72
C THR A 173 9.57 -4.35 -9.50
N ALA A 174 9.59 -5.27 -10.47
CA ALA A 174 10.35 -6.51 -10.38
C ALA A 174 11.87 -6.24 -10.29
N ARG A 175 12.38 -5.28 -11.07
CA ARG A 175 13.80 -4.86 -10.99
C ARG A 175 14.11 -4.24 -9.62
N GLU A 176 13.25 -3.36 -9.14
CA GLU A 176 13.37 -2.78 -7.80
C GLU A 176 13.41 -3.89 -6.74
N LEU A 177 12.44 -4.82 -6.74
CA LEU A 177 12.38 -5.93 -5.80
C LEU A 177 13.60 -6.86 -5.90
N SER A 178 14.17 -7.05 -7.09
CA SER A 178 15.38 -7.89 -7.25
C SER A 178 16.59 -7.31 -6.54
N VAL A 179 16.62 -5.98 -6.35
CA VAL A 179 17.67 -5.28 -5.60
C VAL A 179 17.28 -5.14 -4.13
N THR A 180 16.02 -4.80 -3.82
CA THR A 180 15.62 -4.50 -2.44
C THR A 180 15.42 -5.74 -1.57
N LYS A 181 14.92 -6.85 -2.12
CA LYS A 181 14.67 -8.07 -1.33
C LYS A 181 15.91 -8.63 -0.61
N PRO A 182 17.09 -8.78 -1.26
CA PRO A 182 18.29 -9.24 -0.58
C PRO A 182 18.74 -8.29 0.54
N ILE A 183 18.57 -6.98 0.37
CA ILE A 183 18.92 -5.98 1.38
C ILE A 183 18.00 -6.10 2.59
N TYR A 184 16.68 -6.18 2.37
CA TYR A 184 15.72 -6.37 3.47
C TYR A 184 15.89 -7.72 4.17
N ALA A 185 16.31 -8.77 3.45
CA ALA A 185 16.61 -10.07 4.06
C ALA A 185 17.82 -10.02 5.02
N LYS A 186 18.75 -9.07 4.84
CA LYS A 186 19.83 -8.78 5.79
C LYS A 186 19.36 -7.85 6.91
N LEU A 187 18.60 -6.81 6.56
CA LEU A 187 18.12 -5.81 7.51
C LEU A 187 17.20 -6.43 8.57
N GLN A 188 16.21 -7.22 8.16
CA GLN A 188 15.17 -7.71 9.06
C GLN A 188 15.70 -8.50 10.27
N PRO A 189 16.57 -9.52 10.13
CA PRO A 189 17.14 -10.20 11.30
C PRO A 189 18.04 -9.29 12.14
N ALA A 190 18.78 -8.35 11.53
CA ALA A 190 19.59 -7.39 12.27
C ALA A 190 18.73 -6.45 13.13
N MET A 191 17.62 -5.95 12.59
CA MET A 191 16.65 -5.15 13.32
C MET A 191 16.01 -5.92 14.48
N GLN A 192 15.67 -7.20 14.27
CA GLN A 192 15.10 -8.08 15.31
C GLN A 192 16.09 -8.39 16.43
N ALA A 193 17.38 -8.50 16.10
CA ALA A 193 18.45 -8.73 17.05
C ALA A 193 18.97 -7.44 17.71
N GLU A 194 18.42 -6.27 17.34
CA GLU A 194 18.93 -4.95 17.71
C GLU A 194 20.41 -4.73 17.36
N ASP A 195 20.91 -5.43 16.34
CA ASP A 195 22.24 -5.23 15.78
C ASP A 195 22.22 -4.04 14.82
N TRP A 196 22.26 -2.84 15.41
CA TRP A 196 22.18 -1.58 14.67
C TRP A 196 23.36 -1.38 13.71
N THR A 197 24.51 -2.00 14.00
CA THR A 197 25.70 -1.91 13.12
C THR A 197 25.49 -2.76 11.88
N ALA A 198 25.01 -3.99 12.02
CA ALA A 198 24.65 -4.84 10.88
C ALA A 198 23.47 -4.25 10.08
N ALA A 199 22.47 -3.66 10.76
CA ALA A 199 21.36 -2.98 10.12
C ALA A 199 21.84 -1.79 9.29
N LEU A 200 22.74 -0.95 9.83
CA LEU A 200 23.34 0.16 9.10
C LEU A 200 24.13 -0.33 7.89
N SER A 201 24.95 -1.37 8.05
CA SER A 201 25.72 -1.95 6.95
C SER A 201 24.82 -2.48 5.82
N ALA A 202 23.66 -3.05 6.13
CA ALA A 202 22.69 -3.46 5.11
C ALA A 202 22.11 -2.25 4.37
N MET A 203 21.85 -1.15 5.06
CA MET A 203 21.40 0.10 4.43
C MET A 203 22.48 0.76 3.58
N ASP A 204 23.74 0.73 4.00
CA ASP A 204 24.87 1.20 3.20
C ASP A 204 24.98 0.43 1.87
N GLU A 205 24.85 -0.90 1.92
CA GLU A 205 24.81 -1.74 0.71
C GLU A 205 23.61 -1.38 -0.18
N GLY A 206 22.44 -1.19 0.43
CA GLY A 206 21.23 -0.77 -0.26
C GLY A 206 21.38 0.58 -0.97
N LEU A 207 21.93 1.58 -0.29
CA LEU A 207 22.19 2.92 -0.84
C LEU A 207 23.28 2.91 -1.91
N ALA A 208 24.26 2.02 -1.83
CA ALA A 208 25.25 1.85 -2.89
C ALA A 208 24.63 1.32 -4.20
N LEU A 209 23.59 0.48 -4.10
CA LEU A 209 22.88 -0.08 -5.25
C LEU A 209 21.75 0.84 -5.75
N MET A 210 21.04 1.49 -4.84
CA MET A 210 19.90 2.36 -5.11
C MET A 210 19.97 3.63 -4.25
N PRO A 211 20.81 4.60 -4.63
CA PRO A 211 21.05 5.79 -3.81
C PRO A 211 19.78 6.63 -3.63
N ASP A 212 18.83 6.58 -4.55
CA ASP A 212 17.60 7.38 -4.50
C ASP A 212 16.37 6.60 -4.01
N TYR A 213 16.55 5.39 -3.48
CA TYR A 213 15.43 4.65 -2.91
C TYR A 213 15.04 5.21 -1.55
N ILE A 214 13.82 5.76 -1.47
CA ILE A 214 13.33 6.47 -0.29
C ILE A 214 13.38 5.61 0.99
N GLY A 215 13.01 4.33 0.89
CA GLY A 215 12.99 3.43 2.05
C GLY A 215 14.36 3.16 2.66
N PHE A 216 15.42 3.09 1.83
CA PHE A 216 16.79 2.94 2.33
C PHE A 216 17.28 4.22 2.99
N ARG A 217 17.02 5.38 2.37
CA ARG A 217 17.41 6.67 2.95
C ARG A 217 16.72 6.94 4.29
N GLU A 218 15.43 6.64 4.38
CA GLU A 218 14.66 6.78 5.62
C GLU A 218 15.25 5.92 6.74
N THR A 219 15.41 4.63 6.47
CA THR A 219 15.90 3.66 7.45
C THR A 219 17.34 3.97 7.86
N HIS A 220 18.19 4.34 6.89
CA HIS A 220 19.57 4.73 7.15
C HIS A 220 19.67 5.93 8.09
N VAL A 221 18.88 6.98 7.84
CA VAL A 221 18.85 8.17 8.70
C VAL A 221 18.26 7.85 10.08
N ASP A 222 17.21 7.02 10.17
CA ASP A 222 16.65 6.58 11.45
C ASP A 222 17.68 5.82 12.30
N LEU A 223 18.42 4.89 11.67
CA LEU A 223 19.48 4.13 12.33
C LEU A 223 20.58 5.05 12.88
N LEU A 224 21.07 5.99 12.07
CA LEU A 224 22.12 6.92 12.49
C LEU A 224 21.64 7.87 13.59
N LEU A 225 20.47 8.50 13.41
CA LEU A 225 19.99 9.53 14.32
C LEU A 225 19.45 8.94 15.62
N HIS A 226 18.65 7.88 15.55
CA HIS A 226 17.81 7.45 16.67
C HIS A 226 18.32 6.18 17.34
N LYS A 227 18.83 5.21 16.58
CA LYS A 227 19.30 3.92 17.13
C LYS A 227 20.75 3.99 17.59
N LEU A 228 21.67 4.39 16.71
CA LEU A 228 23.09 4.53 17.00
C LEU A 228 23.43 5.85 17.69
N ARG A 229 22.60 6.88 17.49
CA ARG A 229 22.85 8.26 17.96
C ARG A 229 24.20 8.80 17.49
N ASP A 230 24.65 8.37 16.31
CA ASP A 230 25.84 8.87 15.65
C ASP A 230 25.51 10.21 14.98
N MET A 231 25.62 11.30 15.76
CA MET A 231 25.36 12.64 15.24
C MET A 231 26.44 13.12 14.25
N GLN A 232 27.65 12.56 14.31
CA GLN A 232 28.74 12.95 13.42
C GLN A 232 28.44 12.54 11.98
N THR A 233 27.86 11.35 11.79
CA THR A 233 27.45 10.84 10.47
C THR A 233 25.99 11.18 10.16
N GLY A 234 25.10 11.09 11.16
CA GLY A 234 23.66 11.24 11.01
C GLY A 234 23.22 12.64 10.64
N LEU A 235 23.80 13.71 11.22
CA LEU A 235 23.39 15.07 10.90
C LEU A 235 23.75 15.48 9.45
N PRO A 236 24.95 15.19 8.93
CA PRO A 236 25.23 15.35 7.50
C PRO A 236 24.26 14.58 6.61
N ALA A 237 23.98 13.31 6.91
CA ALA A 237 23.06 12.48 6.14
C ALA A 237 21.63 13.06 6.14
N MET A 238 21.16 13.54 7.30
CA MET A 238 19.88 14.21 7.44
C MET A 238 19.81 15.50 6.63
N ARG A 239 20.87 16.33 6.67
CA ARG A 239 20.92 17.57 5.85
C ARG A 239 20.86 17.25 4.36
N GLN A 240 21.60 16.25 3.89
CA GLN A 240 21.54 15.82 2.50
C GLN A 240 20.14 15.33 2.12
N LEU A 241 19.49 14.56 3.00
CA LEU A 241 18.12 14.11 2.80
C LEU A 241 17.14 15.29 2.65
N VAL A 242 17.31 16.35 3.44
CA VAL A 242 16.49 17.57 3.34
C VAL A 242 16.68 18.27 2.00
N GLU A 243 17.92 18.49 1.57
CA GLU A 243 18.20 19.15 0.29
C GLU A 243 17.66 18.31 -0.89
N ASP A 244 17.90 17.00 -0.88
CA ASP A 244 17.40 16.10 -1.93
C ASP A 244 15.86 16.04 -1.98
N ALA A 245 15.19 16.09 -0.82
CA ALA A 245 13.74 16.12 -0.73
C ALA A 245 13.17 17.42 -1.33
N ILE A 246 13.83 18.55 -1.12
CA ILE A 246 13.44 19.86 -1.66
C ILE A 246 13.68 19.92 -3.17
N ASP A 247 14.81 19.40 -3.64
CA ASP A 247 15.20 19.40 -5.06
C ASP A 247 14.26 18.57 -5.94
N LYS A 248 13.67 17.50 -5.37
CA LYS A 248 12.66 16.67 -6.06
C LYS A 248 11.26 17.34 -6.18
N LYS A 249 11.06 18.55 -5.62
CA LYS A 249 9.86 19.41 -5.77
C LYS A 249 8.52 18.66 -5.55
N PHE A 250 7.54 18.86 -6.44
CA PHE A 250 6.15 18.40 -6.28
C PHE A 250 6.02 16.87 -6.24
N GLU A 251 6.92 16.14 -6.91
CA GLU A 251 6.90 14.67 -6.93
C GLU A 251 7.31 14.04 -5.58
N ALA A 252 7.78 14.85 -4.62
CA ALA A 252 8.43 14.38 -3.40
C ALA A 252 7.96 15.09 -2.11
N VAL A 253 6.73 15.61 -2.05
CA VAL A 253 6.15 16.08 -0.77
C VAL A 253 6.22 14.97 0.30
N SER A 254 6.10 13.71 -0.12
CA SER A 254 6.32 12.53 0.73
C SER A 254 7.73 12.47 1.33
N TRP A 255 8.78 12.82 0.57
CA TRP A 255 10.16 12.87 1.07
C TRP A 255 10.34 13.98 2.11
N MET A 256 9.75 15.15 1.86
CA MET A 256 9.83 16.26 2.81
C MET A 256 9.09 15.93 4.11
N VAL A 257 7.93 15.28 4.03
CA VAL A 257 7.19 14.80 5.21
C VAL A 257 7.95 13.72 5.95
N MET A 258 8.53 12.75 5.25
CA MET A 258 9.38 11.73 5.85
C MET A 258 10.57 12.36 6.59
N ALA A 259 11.26 13.31 5.96
CA ALA A 259 12.36 14.04 6.58
C ALA A 259 11.89 14.83 7.82
N LEU A 260 10.72 15.49 7.76
CA LEU A 260 10.13 16.13 8.93
C LEU A 260 9.83 15.12 10.04
N ASN A 261 9.34 13.92 9.73
CA ASN A 261 9.07 12.88 10.73
C ASN A 261 10.34 12.31 11.37
N GLN A 262 11.48 12.33 10.68
CA GLN A 262 12.77 11.99 11.31
C GLN A 262 13.17 13.00 12.37
N LEU A 263 12.70 14.25 12.24
CA LEU A 263 13.04 15.34 13.13
C LEU A 263 11.95 15.58 14.19
N PHE A 264 10.67 15.51 13.86
CA PHE A 264 9.59 16.05 14.68
C PHE A 264 8.54 15.03 15.09
N ASP A 265 8.61 13.78 14.61
CA ASP A 265 7.63 12.76 14.99
C ASP A 265 7.58 12.61 16.52
N PRO A 266 6.44 12.89 17.16
CA PRO A 266 6.31 12.83 18.59
C PRO A 266 6.51 11.39 19.12
N ALA A 267 6.30 10.35 18.32
CA ALA A 267 6.54 8.97 18.74
C ALA A 267 8.03 8.65 18.97
N LYS A 268 8.95 9.49 18.48
CA LYS A 268 10.40 9.32 18.65
C LYS A 268 10.93 10.15 19.81
N ASP A 269 11.94 9.63 20.52
CA ASP A 269 12.76 10.44 21.42
C ASP A 269 13.62 11.37 20.56
N ASN A 270 13.27 12.65 20.51
CA ASN A 270 14.03 13.65 19.75
C ASN A 270 14.91 14.53 20.67
N SER A 271 15.01 14.20 21.97
CA SER A 271 15.68 15.04 22.97
C SER A 271 17.20 15.10 22.79
N HIS A 272 17.78 14.10 22.14
CA HIS A 272 19.21 14.02 21.83
C HIS A 272 19.62 14.79 20.57
N LEU A 273 18.66 15.20 19.73
CA LEU A 273 18.96 15.94 18.50
C LEU A 273 19.33 17.40 18.82
N PRO A 274 20.39 17.98 18.20
CA PRO A 274 20.73 19.38 18.39
C PRO A 274 19.60 20.31 17.96
N ARG A 275 19.00 21.01 18.94
CA ARG A 275 17.80 21.83 18.72
C ARG A 275 17.96 22.84 17.59
N ALA A 276 19.09 23.54 17.51
CA ALA A 276 19.32 24.56 16.48
C ALA A 276 19.27 23.98 15.06
N GLU A 277 19.96 22.85 14.83
CA GLU A 277 19.97 22.19 13.51
C GLU A 277 18.60 21.59 13.17
N ARG A 278 17.97 20.95 14.15
CA ARG A 278 16.63 20.36 14.03
C ARG A 278 15.60 21.41 13.60
N ILE A 279 15.55 22.56 14.29
CA ILE A 279 14.63 23.65 13.95
C ILE A 279 14.96 24.26 12.59
N ALA A 280 16.24 24.46 12.25
CA ALA A 280 16.62 25.02 10.94
C ALA A 280 16.21 24.12 9.76
N MET A 281 16.40 22.80 9.88
CA MET A 281 15.93 21.84 8.88
C MET A 281 14.40 21.78 8.81
N GLY A 282 13.74 21.80 9.98
CA GLY A 282 12.28 21.86 10.08
C GLY A 282 11.68 23.07 9.39
N ASP A 283 12.32 24.24 9.52
CA ASP A 283 11.90 25.48 8.87
C ASP A 283 11.93 25.36 7.35
N LYS A 284 13.06 24.94 6.78
CA LYS A 284 13.23 24.73 5.33
C LYS A 284 12.15 23.80 4.76
N LEU A 285 11.97 22.63 5.38
CA LEU A 285 11.00 21.63 4.94
C LEU A 285 9.57 22.17 5.04
N SER A 286 9.23 22.80 6.18
CA SER A 286 7.88 23.31 6.45
C SER A 286 7.49 24.43 5.51
N GLN A 287 8.41 25.38 5.25
CA GLN A 287 8.18 26.43 4.27
C GLN A 287 7.90 25.84 2.90
N GLN A 288 8.72 24.88 2.45
CA GLN A 288 8.56 24.33 1.12
C GLN A 288 7.30 23.47 0.95
N ILE A 289 6.94 22.68 1.97
CA ILE A 289 5.67 21.94 1.97
C ILE A 289 4.49 22.91 1.87
N LEU A 290 4.51 24.01 2.63
CA LEU A 290 3.42 25.01 2.61
C LEU A 290 3.39 25.82 1.32
N THR A 291 4.52 26.08 0.66
CA THR A 291 4.56 26.71 -0.66
C THR A 291 3.95 25.81 -1.72
N LEU A 292 4.24 24.50 -1.69
CA LEU A 292 3.69 23.54 -2.65
C LEU A 292 2.23 23.18 -2.35
N ASN A 293 1.83 23.22 -1.07
CA ASN A 293 0.49 22.85 -0.61
C ASN A 293 -0.05 23.96 0.31
N PRO A 294 -0.45 25.11 -0.26
CA PRO A 294 -0.91 26.24 0.53
C PRO A 294 -2.19 25.91 1.33
N PRO A 295 -2.30 26.36 2.59
CA PRO A 295 -3.50 26.15 3.40
C PRO A 295 -4.77 26.70 2.74
N GLN A 296 -4.64 27.79 1.97
CA GLN A 296 -5.76 28.52 1.37
C GLN A 296 -6.30 27.92 0.05
N GLY A 297 -5.66 26.90 -0.53
CA GLY A 297 -6.16 26.25 -1.77
C GLY A 297 -7.20 25.16 -1.55
N ASP A 298 -7.84 24.64 -2.59
CA ASP A 298 -8.67 23.43 -2.53
C ASP A 298 -7.84 22.21 -2.97
N GLY A 299 -8.01 21.05 -2.31
CA GLY A 299 -7.30 19.82 -2.70
C GLY A 299 -7.48 18.67 -1.70
N PRO A 300 -7.63 17.42 -2.16
CA PRO A 300 -7.82 16.27 -1.28
C PRO A 300 -6.54 15.96 -0.48
N LEU A 301 -6.69 15.31 0.68
CA LEU A 301 -5.58 14.75 1.50
C LEU A 301 -4.61 15.74 2.16
N LYS A 302 -4.96 17.03 2.27
CA LYS A 302 -4.12 18.04 2.95
C LYS A 302 -3.62 17.67 4.34
N PHE A 303 -4.41 16.90 5.08
CA PHE A 303 -4.06 16.41 6.42
C PHE A 303 -2.76 15.61 6.46
N ARG A 304 -2.37 14.93 5.37
CA ARG A 304 -1.13 14.12 5.32
C ARG A 304 0.13 14.95 5.45
N TRP A 305 0.07 16.21 5.01
CA TRP A 305 1.22 17.11 4.97
C TRP A 305 1.28 18.01 6.20
N TYR A 306 0.14 18.39 6.74
CA TYR A 306 0.07 19.41 7.79
C TYR A 306 0.34 18.90 9.20
N VAL A 307 0.16 17.60 9.48
CA VAL A 307 0.46 17.06 10.82
C VAL A 307 1.95 17.21 11.20
N PRO A 308 2.91 16.76 10.38
CA PRO A 308 4.33 16.93 10.69
C PRO A 308 4.77 18.41 10.72
N VAL A 309 4.20 19.23 9.83
CA VAL A 309 4.48 20.67 9.78
C VAL A 309 3.95 21.39 11.02
N ALA A 310 2.75 21.04 11.49
CA ALA A 310 2.17 21.60 12.70
C ALA A 310 3.00 21.22 13.94
N GLN A 311 3.50 19.98 14.00
CA GLN A 311 4.39 19.54 15.07
C GLN A 311 5.70 20.34 15.10
N TYR A 312 6.29 20.64 13.93
CA TYR A 312 7.41 21.58 13.83
C TYR A 312 7.05 22.97 14.40
N TYR A 313 5.93 23.56 13.99
CA TYR A 313 5.52 24.87 14.48
C TYR A 313 5.27 24.88 16.00
N TYR A 314 4.71 23.80 16.54
CA TYR A 314 4.52 23.64 17.97
C TYR A 314 5.85 23.63 18.74
N GLU A 315 6.82 22.80 18.31
CA GLU A 315 8.11 22.67 18.99
C GLU A 315 9.07 23.86 18.75
N SER A 316 8.89 24.59 17.64
CA SER A 316 9.60 25.85 17.39
C SER A 316 9.03 27.03 18.20
N GLY A 317 7.82 26.88 18.77
CA GLY A 317 7.18 27.86 19.65
C GLY A 317 6.05 28.67 19.00
N ASN A 318 5.73 28.43 17.73
CA ASN A 318 4.62 29.07 17.02
C ASN A 318 3.34 28.23 17.13
N LYS A 319 2.75 28.21 18.33
CA LYS A 319 1.57 27.39 18.64
C LYS A 319 0.35 27.77 17.79
N ASP A 320 0.13 29.07 17.55
CA ASP A 320 -1.01 29.54 16.77
C ASP A 320 -0.98 28.97 15.35
N ARG A 321 0.20 28.95 14.71
CA ARG A 321 0.38 28.36 13.39
C ARG A 321 0.19 26.84 13.40
N ALA A 322 0.63 26.16 14.46
CA ALA A 322 0.41 24.72 14.60
C ALA A 322 -1.09 24.40 14.71
N ILE A 323 -1.84 25.16 15.50
CA ILE A 323 -3.29 25.00 15.67
C ILE A 323 -4.01 25.24 14.33
N GLU A 324 -3.72 26.35 13.64
CA GLU A 324 -4.31 26.68 12.33
C GLU A 324 -4.17 25.52 11.33
N LEU A 325 -2.97 24.93 11.23
CA LEU A 325 -2.71 23.84 10.30
C LEU A 325 -3.49 22.55 10.64
N ILE A 326 -3.66 22.24 11.93
CA ILE A 326 -4.47 21.10 12.36
C ILE A 326 -5.96 21.35 12.10
N GLU A 327 -6.45 22.57 12.32
CA GLU A 327 -7.84 22.94 12.01
C GLU A 327 -8.14 22.83 10.51
N VAL A 328 -7.21 23.28 9.65
CA VAL A 328 -7.32 23.11 8.20
C VAL A 328 -7.33 21.63 7.83
N ALA A 329 -6.49 20.81 8.47
CA ALA A 329 -6.46 19.36 8.24
C ALA A 329 -7.78 18.68 8.64
N LEU A 330 -8.35 19.04 9.80
CA LEU A 330 -9.65 18.55 10.28
C LEU A 330 -10.80 18.97 9.35
N LYS A 331 -10.81 20.22 8.88
CA LYS A 331 -11.81 20.70 7.91
C LYS A 331 -11.75 19.88 6.62
N SER A 332 -10.54 19.53 6.18
CA SER A 332 -10.31 18.74 4.96
C SER A 332 -10.83 17.29 5.06
N LEU A 333 -11.02 16.75 6.27
CA LEU A 333 -11.64 15.43 6.47
C LEU A 333 -13.17 15.45 6.35
N GLY A 334 -13.80 16.62 6.51
CA GLY A 334 -15.26 16.77 6.50
C GLY A 334 -15.89 16.79 5.12
N ASP A 335 -15.09 16.84 4.05
CA ASP A 335 -15.59 16.87 2.67
C ASP A 335 -16.11 15.47 2.26
N PRO A 336 -17.42 15.32 1.95
CA PRO A 336 -18.04 14.05 1.60
C PRO A 336 -17.46 13.41 0.33
N GLU A 337 -16.96 14.21 -0.62
CA GLU A 337 -16.51 13.73 -1.93
C GLU A 337 -15.08 13.17 -1.94
N THR A 338 -14.35 13.30 -0.82
CA THR A 338 -12.89 13.08 -0.82
C THR A 338 -12.42 11.75 -0.24
N MET A 339 -13.23 11.04 0.58
CA MET A 339 -12.76 9.84 1.28
C MET A 339 -13.88 8.97 1.92
N PRO A 340 -13.78 7.62 1.91
CA PRO A 340 -14.68 6.74 2.67
C PRO A 340 -14.60 6.95 4.19
N ASP A 341 -15.72 6.81 4.90
CA ASP A 341 -15.84 7.12 6.34
C ASP A 341 -14.88 6.34 7.25
N HIS A 342 -14.60 5.07 6.92
CA HIS A 342 -13.66 4.25 7.70
C HIS A 342 -12.22 4.78 7.64
N ILE A 343 -11.82 5.38 6.52
CA ILE A 343 -10.50 6.02 6.39
C ILE A 343 -10.49 7.37 7.11
N LYS A 344 -11.60 8.13 7.08
CA LYS A 344 -11.73 9.39 7.84
C LYS A 344 -11.50 9.17 9.33
N GLN A 345 -12.07 8.10 9.90
CA GLN A 345 -11.92 7.75 11.31
C GLN A 345 -10.46 7.47 11.72
N TYR A 346 -9.67 6.88 10.82
CA TYR A 346 -8.24 6.60 11.06
C TYR A 346 -7.42 7.88 11.32
N TYR A 347 -7.69 8.94 10.57
CA TYR A 347 -6.97 10.21 10.69
C TYR A 347 -7.57 11.19 11.71
N LEU A 348 -8.85 11.03 12.04
CA LEU A 348 -9.56 11.95 12.92
C LEU A 348 -8.99 11.95 14.35
N THR A 349 -8.73 10.77 14.92
CA THR A 349 -8.25 10.66 16.31
C THR A 349 -6.86 11.29 16.50
N PRO A 350 -5.85 11.01 15.66
CA PRO A 350 -4.54 11.68 15.76
C PRO A 350 -4.61 13.21 15.61
N LEU A 351 -5.45 13.73 14.70
CA LEU A 351 -5.61 15.17 14.51
C LEU A 351 -6.26 15.85 15.71
N LEU A 352 -7.32 15.24 16.27
CA LEU A 352 -7.92 15.73 17.50
C LEU A 352 -6.94 15.68 18.66
N GLN A 353 -6.11 14.64 18.75
CA GLN A 353 -5.11 14.52 19.80
C GLN A 353 -4.04 15.60 19.69
N ALA A 354 -3.58 15.90 18.47
CA ALA A 354 -2.67 17.01 18.20
C ALA A 354 -3.30 18.34 18.61
N LEU A 355 -4.55 18.60 18.21
CA LEU A 355 -5.27 19.83 18.57
C LEU A 355 -5.38 19.99 20.08
N ALA A 356 -5.81 18.95 20.80
CA ALA A 356 -5.90 18.98 22.26
C ALA A 356 -4.55 19.24 22.93
N ASN A 357 -3.48 18.60 22.45
CA ASN A 357 -2.14 18.82 22.97
C ASN A 357 -1.62 20.25 22.70
N TYR A 358 -2.00 20.85 21.58
CA TYR A 358 -1.55 22.20 21.21
C TYR A 358 -2.31 23.29 21.96
N THR A 359 -3.63 23.13 22.13
CA THR A 359 -4.48 24.08 22.87
C THR A 359 -4.36 23.90 24.39
N GLY A 360 -4.03 22.70 24.85
CA GLY A 360 -4.14 22.33 26.27
C GLY A 360 -5.58 22.11 26.73
N GLU A 361 -6.51 22.00 25.79
CA GLU A 361 -7.95 21.86 26.05
C GLU A 361 -8.51 20.59 25.39
N LYS A 362 -9.71 20.19 25.78
CA LYS A 362 -10.43 19.08 25.15
C LYS A 362 -10.76 19.45 23.70
N ALA A 363 -10.37 18.63 22.74
CA ALA A 363 -10.73 18.79 21.33
C ALA A 363 -11.85 17.82 20.94
N CYS A 364 -12.83 18.29 20.16
CA CYS A 364 -13.97 17.49 19.72
C CYS A 364 -14.26 17.70 18.23
N TYR A 365 -14.68 16.64 17.56
CA TYR A 365 -15.25 16.68 16.22
C TYR A 365 -16.39 15.66 16.11
N ALA A 366 -17.58 16.14 15.74
CA ALA A 366 -18.82 15.38 15.82
C ALA A 366 -19.02 14.75 17.22
N GLN A 367 -19.13 13.42 17.32
CA GLN A 367 -19.29 12.71 18.59
C GLN A 367 -17.96 12.27 19.25
N LEU A 368 -16.83 12.43 18.56
CA LEU A 368 -15.52 12.04 19.06
C LEU A 368 -14.86 13.21 19.77
N CYS A 369 -14.37 12.98 20.97
CA CYS A 369 -13.59 13.96 21.73
C CYS A 369 -12.38 13.31 22.37
N VAL A 370 -11.28 14.06 22.48
CA VAL A 370 -10.05 13.65 23.16
C VAL A 370 -9.57 14.75 24.10
N VAL A 371 -8.82 14.38 25.12
CA VAL A 371 -8.21 15.29 26.10
C VAL A 371 -6.69 15.39 25.87
N PRO A 372 -6.04 16.47 26.30
CA PRO A 372 -4.59 16.60 26.18
C PRO A 372 -3.87 15.46 26.90
N GLN A 373 -2.84 14.90 26.27
CA GLN A 373 -1.98 13.88 26.87
C GLN A 373 -0.69 14.51 27.37
N ASN A 374 -0.41 14.39 28.68
CA ASN A 374 0.88 14.73 29.24
C ASN A 374 1.86 13.59 28.95
N LYS A 375 2.86 13.81 28.08
CA LYS A 375 3.96 12.86 27.94
C LYS A 375 4.87 12.93 29.17
N ALA A 376 4.72 11.97 30.08
CA ALA A 376 5.86 11.48 30.85
C ALA A 376 6.53 10.35 30.05
N PRO A 377 7.85 10.17 30.11
CA PRO A 377 8.51 9.06 29.42
C PRO A 377 8.24 7.76 30.20
N GLU A 378 7.24 6.99 29.78
CA GLU A 378 7.05 5.63 30.30
C GLU A 378 7.83 4.63 29.45
N ASN A 379 8.98 4.23 30.02
CA ASN A 379 9.57 2.91 29.84
C ASN A 379 8.51 1.86 30.22
N GLN A 380 7.89 1.19 29.24
CA GLN A 380 7.26 -0.12 29.46
C GLN A 380 7.53 -1.04 28.27
N SER A 381 8.49 -1.94 28.46
CA SER A 381 8.49 -3.26 27.87
C SER A 381 7.19 -3.98 28.21
N THR A 382 6.48 -4.43 27.19
CA THR A 382 5.61 -5.61 27.17
C THR A 382 5.56 -6.00 25.70
N ILE A 383 6.36 -6.96 25.23
CA ILE A 383 6.03 -8.40 25.21
C ILE A 383 4.53 -8.63 25.02
N ALA A 384 4.13 -8.80 23.76
CA ALA A 384 3.20 -9.84 23.30
C ALA A 384 3.40 -10.02 21.78
#